data_AF-A0A932TKT2-F1
#
_entry.id   AF-A0A932TKT2-F1
#
_cell.length_a   1.000
_cell.length_b   1.000
_cell.length_c   1.000
_cell.angle_alpha   90.00
_cell.angle_beta   90.00
_cell.angle_gamma   90.00
#
_symmetry.space_group_name_H-M   'P 1'
#
loop_
_entity.id
_entity.type
_entity.pdbx_description
1 polymer ?
#
loop_
_entity_poly.entity_id
_entity_poly.type
_entity_poly.pdbx_seq_one_letter_code
_entity_poly.pdbx_strand_id
1 'polypeptide(L)'
;MSRTLVLEVPEAVYEALKTAAQSKGQAPEAAGVEWLEHMARLAAEDPLEPWIGAFESGIPGWSLRHHELLGEALMRECNGNDEEPTP
;
A
#
# COMPACT_ATOMS: atom_id res chain seq x y z
N MET A 1 8.58 -15.70 -22.15
CA MET A 1 7.59 -15.93 -23.24
C MET A 1 6.36 -15.10 -22.95
N SER A 2 5.81 -14.38 -23.93
CA SER A 2 4.57 -13.61 -23.77
C SER A 2 3.34 -14.46 -24.11
N ARG A 3 2.20 -14.13 -23.48
CA ARG A 3 0.87 -14.70 -23.76
C ARG A 3 -0.14 -13.55 -23.82
N THR A 4 -1.15 -13.65 -24.66
CA THR A 4 -2.21 -12.64 -24.78
C THR A 4 -3.42 -13.05 -23.94
N LEU A 5 -3.88 -12.12 -23.10
CA LEU A 5 -5.12 -12.23 -22.34
C LEU A 5 -6.12 -11.21 -22.88
N VAL A 6 -7.37 -11.63 -23.07
CA VAL A 6 -8.50 -10.76 -23.40
C VAL A 6 -9.42 -10.76 -22.19
N LEU A 7 -9.67 -9.60 -21.62
CA LEU A 7 -10.39 -9.44 -20.36
C LEU A 7 -11.58 -8.51 -20.57
N GLU A 8 -12.78 -8.99 -20.23
CA GLU A 8 -13.93 -8.14 -20.04
C GLU A 8 -13.85 -7.57 -18.61
N VAL A 9 -13.73 -6.26 -18.48
CA VAL A 9 -13.61 -5.58 -17.18
C VAL A 9 -14.74 -4.58 -17.00
N PRO A 10 -15.20 -4.32 -15.76
CA PRO A 10 -16.15 -3.24 -15.51
C PRO A 10 -15.60 -1.89 -15.96
N GLU A 11 -16.45 -1.02 -16.49
CA GLU A 11 -16.09 0.32 -16.97
C GLU A 11 -15.28 1.12 -15.94
N ALA A 12 -15.69 1.07 -14.67
CA ALA A 12 -15.00 1.76 -13.57
C ALA A 12 -13.54 1.30 -13.40
N VAL A 13 -13.25 0.02 -13.66
CA VAL A 13 -11.88 -0.52 -13.61
C VAL A 13 -11.07 -0.01 -14.79
N TYR A 14 -11.66 0.00 -15.99
CA TYR A 14 -10.99 0.51 -17.18
C TYR A 14 -10.64 2.00 -17.06
N GLU A 15 -11.57 2.83 -16.57
CA GLU A 15 -11.30 4.25 -16.35
C GLU A 15 -10.24 4.49 -15.26
N ALA A 16 -10.21 3.68 -14.19
CA ALA A 16 -9.14 3.75 -13.19
C ALA A 16 -7.76 3.43 -13.81
N LEU A 17 -7.66 2.40 -14.65
CA LEU A 17 -6.43 2.05 -15.37
C LEU A 17 -5.97 3.17 -16.30
N LYS A 18 -6.91 3.82 -16.98
CA LYS A 18 -6.63 4.98 -17.85
C LYS A 18 -6.11 6.18 -17.06
N THR A 19 -6.70 6.49 -15.90
CA THR A 19 -6.18 7.55 -15.01
C THR A 19 -4.76 7.21 -14.51
N ALA A 20 -4.54 5.97 -14.07
CA ALA A 20 -3.22 5.52 -13.63
C ALA A 20 -2.17 5.63 -14.76
N ALA A 21 -2.55 5.25 -15.98
CA ALA A 21 -1.71 5.30 -17.16
C ALA A 21 -1.37 6.73 -17.60
N GLN A 22 -2.31 7.67 -17.50
CA GLN A 22 -2.10 9.08 -17.85
C GLN A 22 -0.94 9.71 -17.07
N SER A 23 -0.83 9.43 -15.77
CA SER A 23 0.25 9.96 -14.94
C SER A 23 1.66 9.54 -15.40
N LYS A 24 1.75 8.44 -16.16
CA LYS A 24 3.01 7.89 -16.69
C LYS A 24 3.13 8.02 -18.22
N GLY A 25 2.16 8.64 -18.90
CA GLY A 25 2.15 8.75 -20.36
C GLY A 25 2.04 7.41 -21.10
N GLN A 26 1.46 6.40 -20.48
CA GLN A 26 1.32 5.05 -21.06
C GLN A 26 -0.11 4.72 -21.47
N ALA A 27 -0.29 3.61 -22.19
CA ALA A 27 -1.62 3.09 -22.52
C ALA A 27 -2.26 2.35 -21.31
N PRO A 28 -3.59 2.33 -21.18
CA PRO A 28 -4.28 1.62 -20.09
C PRO A 28 -3.90 0.15 -19.97
N GLU A 29 -3.66 -0.53 -21.10
CA GLU A 29 -3.25 -1.94 -21.15
C GLU A 29 -1.89 -2.16 -20.52
N ALA A 30 -0.94 -1.23 -20.71
CA ALA A 30 0.38 -1.30 -20.09
C ALA A 30 0.26 -1.17 -18.56
N ALA A 31 -0.56 -0.24 -18.07
CA ALA A 31 -0.86 -0.12 -16.65
C ALA A 31 -1.54 -1.38 -16.09
N GLY A 32 -2.45 -1.98 -16.87
CA GLY A 32 -3.11 -3.24 -16.51
C GLY A 32 -2.12 -4.41 -16.39
N VAL A 33 -1.17 -4.53 -17.33
CA VAL A 33 -0.11 -5.55 -17.26
C VAL A 33 0.80 -5.32 -16.05
N GLU A 34 1.27 -4.08 -15.80
CA GLU A 34 2.08 -3.76 -14.63
C GLU A 34 1.38 -4.17 -13.32
N TRP A 35 0.08 -3.86 -13.22
CA TRP A 35 -0.70 -4.17 -12.03
C TRP A 35 -0.92 -5.67 -11.85
N LEU A 36 -1.25 -6.39 -12.94
CA LEU A 36 -1.38 -7.85 -12.93
C LEU A 36 -0.06 -8.54 -12.56
N GLU A 37 1.07 -8.07 -13.07
CA GLU A 37 2.38 -8.60 -12.71
C GLU A 37 2.71 -8.36 -11.23
N HIS A 38 2.39 -7.18 -10.70
CA HIS A 38 2.60 -6.88 -9.29
C HIS A 38 1.75 -7.78 -8.39
N MET A 39 0.47 -7.95 -8.71
CA MET A 39 -0.43 -8.82 -7.96
C MET A 39 -0.03 -10.30 -8.09
N ALA A 40 0.41 -10.74 -9.26
CA ALA A 40 0.90 -12.11 -9.45
C ALA A 40 2.18 -12.38 -8.63
N ARG A 41 3.09 -11.41 -8.55
CA ARG A 41 4.27 -11.51 -7.67
C ARG A 41 3.87 -11.58 -6.20
N LEU A 42 3.01 -10.68 -5.73
CA LEU A 42 2.52 -10.70 -4.34
C LEU A 42 1.80 -12.00 -3.99
N ALA A 43 1.05 -12.58 -4.94
CA ALA A 43 0.36 -13.84 -4.73
C ALA A 43 1.31 -15.05 -4.71
N ALA A 44 2.42 -15.00 -5.44
CA ALA A 44 3.40 -16.09 -5.51
C ALA A 44 4.42 -16.03 -4.36
N GLU A 45 4.81 -14.82 -3.98
CA GLU A 45 5.76 -14.51 -2.93
C GLU A 45 5.12 -13.37 -2.14
N ASP A 46 4.33 -13.68 -1.11
CA ASP A 46 3.84 -12.63 -0.21
C ASP A 46 5.00 -12.25 0.72
N PRO A 47 5.71 -11.13 0.48
CA PRO A 47 6.87 -10.79 1.29
C PRO A 47 6.46 -10.38 2.71
N LEU A 48 5.16 -10.15 2.93
CA LEU A 48 4.59 -9.78 4.22
C LEU A 48 4.07 -11.00 4.98
N GLU A 49 3.91 -12.17 4.35
CA GLU A 49 3.47 -13.40 5.01
C GLU A 49 4.28 -13.71 6.29
N PRO A 50 5.62 -13.62 6.30
CA PRO A 50 6.42 -13.85 7.52
C PRO A 50 6.20 -12.78 8.61
N TRP A 51 5.65 -11.62 8.25
CA TRP A 51 5.44 -10.48 9.13
C TRP A 51 4.01 -10.39 9.67
N ILE A 52 3.07 -11.19 9.12
CA ILE A 52 1.70 -11.28 9.64
C ILE A 52 1.76 -11.83 11.07
N GLY A 53 1.46 -10.96 12.04
CA GLY A 53 1.51 -11.31 13.46
C GLY A 53 2.92 -11.32 14.08
N ALA A 54 3.97 -11.01 13.32
CA ALA A 54 5.36 -11.00 13.83
C ALA A 54 5.65 -9.84 14.80
N PHE A 55 4.83 -8.78 14.77
CA PHE A 55 4.96 -7.65 15.68
C PHE A 55 4.11 -7.86 16.93
N GLU A 56 4.73 -8.42 17.97
CA GLU A 56 4.17 -8.39 19.33
C GLU A 56 4.33 -6.98 19.92
N SER A 57 3.46 -6.06 19.53
CA SER A 57 3.51 -4.68 20.04
C SER A 57 3.10 -4.56 21.51
N GLY A 58 2.49 -5.60 22.09
CA GLY A 58 1.86 -5.53 23.42
C GLY A 58 0.64 -4.61 23.47
N ILE A 59 0.25 -3.99 22.34
CA ILE A 59 -0.88 -3.07 22.22
C ILE A 59 -2.08 -3.84 21.64
N PRO A 60 -3.13 -4.09 22.44
CA PRO A 60 -4.31 -4.80 21.98
C PRO A 60 -4.94 -4.12 20.77
N GLY A 61 -5.19 -4.89 19.71
CA GLY A 61 -5.84 -4.37 18.51
C GLY A 61 -4.98 -3.43 17.65
N TRP A 62 -3.66 -3.37 17.86
CA TRP A 62 -2.74 -2.55 17.06
C TRP A 62 -2.95 -2.72 15.56
N SER A 63 -3.12 -3.96 15.07
CA SER A 63 -3.33 -4.22 13.64
C SER A 63 -4.57 -3.50 13.07
N LEU A 64 -5.62 -3.32 13.86
CA LEU A 64 -6.87 -2.64 13.45
C LEU A 64 -6.77 -1.11 13.57
N ARG A 65 -5.93 -0.62 14.49
CA ARG A 65 -5.84 0.81 14.87
C ARG A 65 -4.51 1.45 14.51
N HIS A 66 -3.67 0.79 13.71
CA HIS A 66 -2.29 1.22 13.46
C HIS A 66 -2.20 2.64 12.88
N HIS A 67 -3.14 3.06 12.05
CA HIS A 67 -3.21 4.43 11.53
C HIS A 67 -3.44 5.47 12.65
N GLU A 68 -4.37 5.21 13.58
CA GLU A 68 -4.65 6.09 14.71
C GLU A 68 -3.46 6.16 15.66
N LEU A 69 -2.90 5.00 16.00
CA LEU A 69 -1.81 4.87 16.96
C LEU A 69 -0.52 5.51 16.43
N LEU A 70 -0.25 5.38 15.12
CA LEU A 70 0.85 6.07 14.47
C LEU A 70 0.64 7.59 14.47
N GLY A 71 -0.60 8.04 14.20
CA GLY A 71 -0.96 9.46 14.29
C GLY A 71 -0.77 10.05 15.68
N GLU A 72 -1.21 9.34 16.73
CA GLU A 72 -0.98 9.73 18.12
C GLU A 72 0.52 9.81 18.46
N ALA A 73 1.31 8.83 18.02
CA ALA A 73 2.75 8.81 18.26
C ALA A 73 3.44 10.01 17.61
N LEU A 74 3.15 10.30 16.34
CA LEU A 74 3.69 11.46 15.63
C LEU A 74 3.29 12.78 16.28
N MET A 75 2.04 12.91 16.73
CA MET A 75 1.60 14.11 17.46
C MET A 75 2.35 14.30 18.77
N ARG A 76 2.66 13.22 19.50
CA ARG A 76 3.48 13.29 20.72
C ARG A 76 4.93 13.66 20.41
N GLU A 77 5.52 13.13 19.35
CA GLU A 77 6.87 13.53 18.93
C GLU A 77 6.94 14.99 18.50
N CYS A 78 5.95 15.47 17.74
CA CYS A 78 5.88 16.88 17.33
C CYS A 78 5.66 17.83 18.51
N ASN A 79 4.85 17.43 19.51
CA ASN A 79 4.58 18.25 20.69
C ASN A 79 5.62 18.09 21.82
N GLY A 80 6.43 17.02 21.79
CA GLY A 80 7.45 16.72 22.80
C GLY A 80 8.82 17.36 22.55
N ASN A 81 9.01 18.05 21.43
CA ASN A 81 10.22 18.81 21.13
C ASN A 81 10.23 20.24 21.72
N ASP A 82 9.19 20.63 22.46
CA ASP A 82 9.07 21.96 23.08
C ASP A 82 9.49 22.02 24.56
N GLU A 83 9.92 20.92 25.18
CA GLU A 83 10.51 20.94 26.52
C GLU A 83 12.04 21.13 26.44
N GLU A 84 12.47 22.40 26.42
CA GLU A 84 13.85 22.79 26.70
C GLU A 84 14.31 22.25 28.08
N PRO A 85 15.59 21.81 28.21
CA PRO A 85 16.11 21.37 29.49
C PRO A 85 16.28 22.58 30.41
N THR A 86 15.60 22.59 31.54
CA THR A 86 15.87 23.56 32.61
C THR A 86 17.04 23.08 33.47
N PRO A 87 18.03 23.94 33.78
CA PRO A 87 19.17 23.61 34.65
C PRO A 87 18.79 23.48 36.13
#